data_AF-A0A0C2C2U5-F1
#
_entry.id   AF-A0A0C2C2U5-F1
#
_cell.length_a   1.000
_cell.length_b   1.000
_cell.length_c   1.000
_cell.angle_alpha   90.00
_cell.angle_beta   90.00
_cell.angle_gamma   90.00
#
_symmetry.space_group_name_H-M   'P 1'
#
loop_
_entity.id
_entity.type
_entity.pdbx_description
1 polymer ?
#
loop_
_entity_poly.entity_id
_entity_poly.type
_entity_poly.pdbx_seq_one_letter_code
_entity_poly.pdbx_strand_id
1 'polypeptide(L)'
;LLGTVSNIDEAVEWLTYTYYYTRATQNPIAYGLPHMILDKDPDLRHHLTRMVTDVAVKLDQNQMIRFDSVNAFVHATDLGRIASNFYIKYETIEMLNETGKCG
;
A
#
# COMPACT_ATOMS: atom_id res chain seq x y z
N LEU A 1 -1.74 2.41 -21.37
CA LEU A 1 -1.74 2.14 -19.92
C LEU A 1 -0.30 2.28 -19.42
N LEU A 2 0.15 3.49 -19.12
CA LEU A 2 1.20 3.61 -18.09
C LEU A 2 0.49 3.33 -16.76
N GLY A 3 1.02 2.44 -15.92
CA GLY A 3 0.61 2.40 -14.51
C GLY A 3 -0.57 1.51 -14.17
N THR A 4 -0.40 0.19 -14.27
CA THR A 4 -1.04 -0.71 -13.31
C THR A 4 0.09 -1.34 -12.51
N VAL A 5 0.24 -0.93 -11.26
CA VAL A 5 1.12 -1.60 -10.30
C VAL A 5 0.60 -3.03 -10.15
N SER A 6 1.40 -4.01 -10.56
CA SER A 6 1.01 -5.42 -10.62
C SER A 6 1.64 -6.28 -9.54
N ASN A 7 2.67 -5.77 -8.86
CA ASN A 7 3.37 -6.45 -7.78
C ASN A 7 3.92 -5.43 -6.76
N ILE A 8 4.38 -5.93 -5.62
CA ILE A 8 4.91 -5.11 -4.52
C ILE A 8 6.12 -4.28 -4.96
N ASP A 9 7.04 -4.84 -5.74
CA ASP A 9 8.24 -4.11 -6.18
C ASP A 9 7.91 -2.93 -7.09
N GLU A 10 6.96 -3.09 -8.01
CA GLU A 10 6.44 -1.99 -8.84
C GLU A 10 5.75 -0.92 -7.99
N ALA A 11 5.07 -1.31 -6.92
CA ALA A 11 4.44 -0.37 -6.00
C ALA A 11 5.48 0.46 -5.24
N VAL A 12 6.52 -0.21 -4.74
CA VAL A 12 7.65 0.42 -4.05
C VAL A 12 8.37 1.37 -5.00
N GLU A 13 8.65 0.93 -6.22
CA GLU A 13 9.26 1.75 -7.27
C GLU A 13 8.40 2.97 -7.58
N TRP A 14 7.08 2.79 -7.73
CA TRP A 14 6.15 3.89 -7.95
C TRP A 14 6.18 4.91 -6.81
N LEU A 15 6.28 4.46 -5.55
CA LEU A 15 6.36 5.35 -4.39
C LEU A 15 7.63 6.20 -4.37
N THR A 16 8.73 5.76 -4.99
CA THR A 16 9.97 6.56 -5.06
C THR A 16 9.79 7.85 -5.88
N TYR A 17 8.84 7.89 -6.81
CA TYR A 17 8.54 9.08 -7.61
C TYR A 17 7.64 10.09 -6.87
N THR A 18 7.20 9.80 -5.65
CA THR A 18 6.27 10.64 -4.91
C THR A 18 6.98 11.69 -4.05
N TYR A 19 6.27 12.76 -3.70
CA TYR A 19 6.77 13.76 -2.76
C TYR A 19 7.02 13.18 -1.36
N TYR A 20 6.28 12.14 -0.95
CA TYR A 20 6.51 11.44 0.31
C TYR A 20 7.93 10.91 0.40
N TYR A 21 8.38 10.18 -0.63
CA TYR A 21 9.73 9.59 -0.66
C TYR A 21 10.83 10.64 -0.51
N THR A 22 10.77 11.70 -1.33
CA THR A 22 11.72 12.81 -1.30
C THR A 22 11.82 13.46 0.08
N ARG A 23 10.71 13.54 0.82
CA ARG A 23 10.70 14.20 2.13
C ARG A 23 11.07 13.25 3.27
N ALA A 24 10.66 12.00 3.19
CA ALA A 24 11.02 10.96 4.15
C ALA A 24 12.53 10.70 4.17
N THR A 25 13.21 10.80 3.02
CA THR A 25 14.68 10.69 2.93
C THR A 25 15.41 11.93 3.45
N GLN A 26 14.81 13.12 3.36
CA GLN A 26 15.41 14.37 3.88
C GLN A 26 15.21 14.56 5.39
N ASN A 27 14.06 14.16 5.92
CA ASN A 27 13.75 14.30 7.35
C ASN A 27 12.91 13.10 7.84
N PRO A 28 13.54 11.94 8.08
CA PRO A 28 12.82 10.71 8.46
C PRO A 28 11.95 10.87 9.71
N ILE A 29 12.44 11.62 10.71
CA ILE A 29 11.75 11.79 12.00
C ILE A 29 10.40 12.47 11.83
N ALA A 30 10.29 13.48 10.96
CA ALA A 30 9.02 14.17 10.69
C ALA A 30 7.96 13.26 10.06
N TYR A 31 8.36 12.13 9.47
CA TYR A 31 7.49 11.13 8.87
C TYR A 31 7.31 9.89 9.76
N GLY A 32 7.69 9.99 11.05
CA GLY A 32 7.53 8.90 12.02
C GLY A 32 8.56 7.78 11.87
N LEU A 33 9.64 8.00 11.11
CA LEU A 33 10.70 7.02 10.92
C LEU A 33 11.80 7.18 11.98
N PRO A 34 12.45 6.09 12.41
CA PRO A 34 13.59 6.16 13.32
C PRO A 34 14.72 7.03 12.75
N HIS A 35 15.42 7.77 13.62
CA HIS A 35 16.53 8.65 13.21
C HIS A 35 17.61 7.91 12.39
N MET A 36 17.95 6.70 12.80
CA MET A 36 19.01 5.88 12.20
C MET A 36 18.50 4.99 11.05
N ILE A 37 17.30 5.27 10.50
CA ILE A 37 16.74 4.40 9.44
C ILE A 37 17.60 4.43 8.19
N LEU A 38 18.10 5.62 7.81
CA LEU A 38 18.90 5.79 6.58
C LEU A 38 20.29 5.15 6.67
N ASP A 39 20.79 4.85 7.88
CA ASP A 39 22.04 4.11 8.03
C ASP A 39 21.87 2.63 7.64
N LYS A 40 20.66 2.08 7.82
CA LYS A 40 20.34 0.67 7.57
C LYS A 40 19.58 0.45 6.27
N ASP A 41 18.81 1.44 5.85
CA ASP A 41 17.97 1.44 4.64
C ASP A 41 18.06 2.82 3.97
N PRO A 42 19.20 3.14 3.32
CA PRO A 42 19.47 4.47 2.77
C PRO A 42 18.42 4.95 1.76
N ASP A 43 17.85 4.01 1.01
CA ASP A 43 16.84 4.27 -0.02
C ASP A 43 15.41 3.98 0.47
N LEU A 44 15.22 3.76 1.77
CA LEU A 44 13.93 3.39 2.39
C LEU A 44 13.22 2.21 1.73
N ARG A 45 13.91 1.38 0.93
CA ARG A 45 13.28 0.33 0.14
C ARG A 45 12.68 -0.75 1.03
N HIS A 46 13.38 -1.17 2.08
CA HIS A 46 12.85 -2.16 3.01
C HIS A 46 11.64 -1.61 3.77
N HIS A 47 11.69 -0.35 4.19
CA HIS A 47 10.58 0.34 4.84
C HIS A 47 9.34 0.41 3.94
N LEU A 48 9.51 0.86 2.70
CA LEU A 48 8.43 0.94 1.72
C LEU A 48 7.86 -0.43 1.38
N THR A 49 8.71 -1.44 1.20
CA THR A 49 8.29 -2.82 0.92
C THR A 49 7.40 -3.35 2.04
N ARG A 50 7.80 -3.17 3.31
CA ARG A 50 6.99 -3.56 4.46
C ARG A 50 5.65 -2.81 4.46
N MET A 51 5.68 -1.49 4.30
CA MET A 51 4.47 -0.66 4.30
C MET A 51 3.48 -1.10 3.21
N VAL A 52 3.94 -1.27 1.97
CA VAL A 52 3.10 -1.70 0.84
C VAL A 52 2.55 -3.10 1.11
N THR A 53 3.37 -4.02 1.60
CA THR A 53 2.94 -5.39 1.92
C THR A 53 1.85 -5.40 2.98
N ASP A 54 2.03 -4.65 4.07
CA ASP A 54 1.05 -4.54 5.15
C ASP A 54 -0.29 -3.98 4.65
N VAL A 55 -0.24 -2.98 3.77
CA VAL A 55 -1.44 -2.41 3.13
C VAL A 55 -2.08 -3.42 2.17
N ALA A 56 -1.29 -4.15 1.37
CA ALA A 56 -1.80 -5.16 0.45
C ALA A 56 -2.57 -6.26 1.20
N VAL A 57 -2.06 -6.71 2.35
CA VAL A 57 -2.77 -7.68 3.22
C VAL A 57 -4.12 -7.13 3.69
N LYS A 58 -4.17 -5.87 4.15
CA LYS A 58 -5.43 -5.25 4.60
C LYS A 58 -6.44 -5.08 3.47
N LEU A 59 -5.98 -4.70 2.28
CA LEU A 59 -6.84 -4.56 1.10
C LEU A 59 -7.36 -5.91 0.61
N ASP A 60 -6.57 -6.98 0.71
CA ASP A 60 -7.00 -8.35 0.37
C ASP A 60 -8.04 -8.89 1.36
N GLN A 61 -7.83 -8.66 2.67
CA GLN A 61 -8.80 -8.99 3.72
C GLN A 61 -10.16 -8.29 3.49
N ASN A 62 -10.13 -7.07 2.97
CA ASN A 62 -11.30 -6.29 2.60
C ASN A 62 -11.81 -6.53 1.17
N GLN A 63 -11.27 -7.55 0.49
CA GLN A 63 -11.66 -7.97 -0.85
C GLN A 63 -11.55 -6.86 -1.91
N MET A 64 -10.72 -5.85 -1.68
CA MET A 64 -10.46 -4.75 -2.62
C MET A 64 -9.37 -5.14 -3.65
N ILE A 65 -8.44 -6.01 -3.25
CA ILE A 65 -7.48 -6.65 -4.14
C ILE A 65 -7.44 -8.16 -3.86
N ARG A 66 -6.73 -8.89 -4.71
CA ARG A 66 -6.21 -10.24 -4.42
C ARG A 66 -4.70 -10.16 -4.32
N PHE A 67 -4.16 -10.57 -3.18
CA PHE A 67 -2.72 -10.53 -2.93
C PHE A 67 -2.12 -11.94 -2.86
N ASP A 68 -1.24 -12.27 -3.80
CA ASP A 68 -0.40 -13.47 -3.74
C ASP A 68 0.85 -13.17 -2.91
N SER A 69 0.81 -13.53 -1.64
CA SER A 69 1.94 -13.30 -0.72
C SER A 69 3.21 -14.09 -1.05
N VAL A 70 3.11 -15.18 -1.82
CA VAL A 70 4.28 -16.02 -2.17
C VAL A 70 5.07 -15.37 -3.31
N ASN A 71 4.35 -14.90 -4.33
CA ASN A 71 4.96 -14.29 -5.52
C ASN A 71 4.92 -12.75 -5.51
N ALA A 72 4.35 -12.15 -4.47
CA ALA A 72 4.18 -10.71 -4.28
C ALA A 72 3.37 -9.99 -5.39
N PHE A 73 2.45 -10.70 -6.06
CA PHE A 73 1.56 -10.13 -7.08
C PHE A 73 0.25 -9.61 -6.49
N VAL A 74 -0.26 -8.54 -7.08
CA VAL A 74 -1.54 -7.92 -6.70
C VAL A 74 -2.47 -7.80 -7.90
N HIS A 75 -3.75 -8.09 -7.67
CA HIS A 75 -4.80 -7.95 -8.68
C HIS A 75 -6.00 -7.20 -8.13
N ALA A 76 -6.46 -6.14 -8.80
CA ALA A 76 -7.65 -5.40 -8.37
C ALA A 76 -8.93 -6.23 -8.56
N THR A 77 -9.82 -6.22 -7.56
CA THR A 77 -11.18 -6.80 -7.66
C THR A 77 -12.16 -5.77 -8.22
N ASP A 78 -13.37 -6.21 -8.56
CA ASP A 78 -14.43 -5.28 -8.99
C ASP A 78 -14.81 -4.30 -7.87
N LEU A 79 -14.83 -4.76 -6.61
CA LEU A 79 -15.05 -3.89 -5.44
C LEU A 79 -13.97 -2.82 -5.33
N GLY A 80 -12.69 -3.20 -5.47
CA GLY A 80 -11.57 -2.25 -5.44
C GLY A 80 -11.64 -1.23 -6.58
N ARG A 81 -12.03 -1.66 -7.78
CA ARG A 81 -12.23 -0.76 -8.94
C ARG A 81 -13.36 0.23 -8.70
N ILE A 82 -14.50 -0.24 -8.18
CA ILE A 82 -15.63 0.63 -7.81
C ILE A 82 -15.18 1.63 -6.74
N ALA A 83 -14.54 1.16 -5.66
CA ALA A 83 -14.07 2.04 -4.60
C ALA A 83 -13.09 3.11 -5.12
N SER A 84 -12.15 2.74 -6.00
CA SER A 84 -11.22 3.69 -6.62
C SER A 84 -11.93 4.70 -7.53
N ASN A 85 -12.90 4.26 -8.34
CA ASN A 85 -13.63 5.13 -9.27
C ASN A 85 -14.47 6.17 -8.53
N PHE A 86 -14.98 5.83 -7.35
CA PHE A 86 -15.80 6.72 -6.52
C PHE A 86 -15.03 7.38 -5.37
N TYR A 87 -13.70 7.22 -5.31
CA TYR A 87 -12.85 7.74 -4.23
C TYR A 87 -13.35 7.34 -2.83
N ILE A 88 -13.86 6.11 -2.70
CA ILE A 88 -14.33 5.56 -1.43
C ILE A 88 -13.11 5.10 -0.65
N LYS A 89 -13.01 5.58 0.59
CA LYS A 89 -11.94 5.21 1.52
C LYS A 89 -12.00 3.73 1.89
N TYR A 90 -10.84 3.12 2.13
CA TYR A 90 -10.75 1.70 2.50
C TYR A 90 -11.51 1.42 3.80
N GLU A 91 -11.47 2.32 4.77
CA GLU A 91 -12.14 2.20 6.07
C GLU A 91 -13.66 2.08 5.92
N THR A 92 -14.24 2.74 4.92
CA THR A 92 -15.67 2.63 4.62
C THR A 92 -16.00 1.23 4.11
N ILE A 93 -15.16 0.67 3.23
CA ILE A 93 -15.34 -0.70 2.72
C ILE A 93 -15.16 -1.72 3.85
N GLU A 94 -14.21 -1.48 4.75
CA GLU A 94 -13.98 -2.31 5.94
C GLU A 94 -15.22 -2.36 6.84
N MET A 95 -15.78 -1.21 7.22
CA MET A 95 -17.01 -1.15 8.02
C MET A 95 -18.20 -1.85 7.35
N LEU A 96 -18.35 -1.70 6.03
CA LEU A 96 -19.41 -2.38 5.27
C LEU A 96 -19.24 -3.90 5.29
N ASN A 97 -18.01 -4.38 5.11
CA ASN A 97 -17.70 -5.81 5.16
C ASN A 97 -17.91 -6.41 6.55
N GLU A 98 -17.61 -5.69 7.62
CA GLU A 98 -17.87 -6.12 9.00
C GLU A 98 -19.37 -6.19 9.30
N THR A 99 -20.12 -5.17 8.90
CA THR A 99 -21.58 -5.11 9.11
C THR A 99 -22.30 -6.22 8.35
N GLY A 100 -21.89 -6.50 7.11
CA GLY A 100 -22.46 -7.56 6.27
C GLY A 100 -22.19 -8.99 6.75
N LYS A 101 -21.17 -9.19 7.60
CA LYS A 101 -20.85 -10.50 8.21
C LYS A 101 -21.69 -10.80 9.47
N CYS A 102 -22.39 -9.80 10.01
CA CYS A 102 -23.20 -9.93 11.22
C CYS A 102 -24.70 -10.13 10.93
N GLY A 103 -25.07 -10.37 9.66
CA GLY A 103 -26.44 -10.64 9.21
C GLY A 103 -26.69 -12.09 8.84
#